data_AF-A0A3N7GSR9-F1
#
_entry.id   AF-A0A3N7GSR9-F1
#
_cell.length_a   1.000
_cell.length_b   1.000
_cell.length_c   1.000
_cell.angle_alpha   90.00
_cell.angle_beta   90.00
_cell.angle_gamma   90.00
#
_symmetry.space_group_name_H-M   'P 1'
#
loop_
_entity.id
_entity.type
_entity.pdbx_description
1 polymer ?
#
loop_
_entity_poly.entity_id
_entity_poly.type
_entity_poly.pdbx_seq_one_letter_code
_entity_poly.pdbx_strand_id
1 'polypeptide(L)' 'MKINEKYPKLKDKVFLSKLLTRNVYGSMALEGQIVPKKRVRQIVVSVLEEYESQDGKLVVNQQP' A
#
# COMPACT_ATOMS: atom_id res chain seq x y z
N MET A 1 17.25 4.19 11.75
CA MET A 1 16.05 3.35 11.97
C MET A 1 15.33 3.17 10.66
N LYS A 2 14.94 1.95 10.33
CA LYS A 2 14.11 1.70 9.14
C LYS A 2 12.67 2.17 9.43
N ILE A 3 11.96 2.65 8.41
CA ILE A 3 10.61 3.21 8.58
C ILE A 3 9.61 2.18 9.14
N ASN A 4 9.78 0.90 8.77
CA ASN A 4 8.97 -0.22 9.25
C ASN A 4 9.30 -0.65 10.70
N GLU A 5 10.46 -0.27 11.23
CA GLU A 5 10.82 -0.43 12.65
C GLU A 5 10.17 0.69 13.47
N LYS A 6 10.18 1.92 12.95
CA LYS A 6 9.55 3.08 13.59
C LYS A 6 8.01 3.00 13.57
N TYR A 7 7.44 2.43 12.50
CA TYR A 7 6.00 2.32 12.31
C TYR A 7 5.60 0.87 12.01
N PRO A 8 5.44 0.02 13.04
CA PRO A 8 5.20 -1.41 12.87
C PRO A 8 3.89 -1.72 12.13
N LYS A 9 2.90 -0.82 12.20
CA LYS A 9 1.63 -0.94 11.46
C LYS A 9 1.81 -0.98 9.94
N LEU A 10 2.93 -0.48 9.41
CA LEU A 10 3.24 -0.57 7.97
C LEU A 10 3.49 -2.00 7.50
N LYS A 11 3.72 -2.95 8.42
CA LYS A 11 3.80 -4.38 8.11
C LYS A 11 2.41 -5.02 7.95
N ASP A 12 1.34 -4.39 8.42
CA ASP A 12 0.00 -4.92 8.20
C ASP A 12 -0.47 -4.58 6.78
N LYS A 13 -0.66 -5.60 5.95
CA LYS A 13 -1.05 -5.45 4.53
C LYS A 13 -2.37 -4.71 4.36
N VAL A 14 -3.34 -4.94 5.24
CA VAL A 14 -4.65 -4.29 5.17
C VAL A 14 -4.54 -2.81 5.50
N PHE A 15 -3.75 -2.47 6.52
CA PHE A 15 -3.45 -1.10 6.90
C PHE A 15 -2.70 -0.38 5.79
N LEU A 16 -1.62 -0.98 5.27
CA LEU A 16 -0.80 -0.39 4.22
C LEU A 16 -1.60 -0.16 2.94
N SER A 17 -2.39 -1.14 2.50
CA SER A 17 -3.27 -1.00 1.34
C SER A 17 -4.29 0.13 1.52
N LYS A 18 -4.92 0.25 2.70
CA LYS A 18 -5.87 1.33 3.01
C LYS A 18 -5.19 2.70 3.04
N LEU A 19 -4.01 2.80 3.65
CA LEU A 19 -3.23 4.03 3.75
C LEU A 19 -2.85 4.55 2.36
N LEU A 20 -2.24 3.68 1.55
CA LEU A 20 -1.83 4.00 0.18
C LEU A 20 -3.03 4.37 -0.69
N THR A 21 -4.13 3.59 -0.64
CA THR A 21 -5.36 3.91 -1.39
C THR A 21 -5.90 5.29 -1.04
N ARG A 22 -5.92 5.66 0.24
CA ARG A 22 -6.42 6.97 0.68
C ARG A 22 -5.51 8.11 0.22
N ASN A 23 -4.20 7.94 0.37
CA ASN A 23 -3.24 8.97 -0.01
C ASN A 23 -3.24 9.20 -1.52
N VAL A 24 -3.15 8.14 -2.32
CA VAL A 24 -3.17 8.26 -3.79
C VAL A 24 -4.49 8.86 -4.27
N TYR A 25 -5.63 8.35 -3.79
CA TYR A 25 -6.94 8.91 -4.14
C TYR A 25 -7.06 10.39 -3.76
N GLY A 26 -6.58 10.77 -2.57
CA GLY A 26 -6.60 12.15 -2.09
C GLY A 26 -5.72 13.07 -2.95
N SER A 27 -4.47 12.67 -3.23
CA SER A 27 -3.57 13.42 -4.09
C SER A 27 -4.13 13.57 -5.51
N MET A 28 -4.69 12.51 -6.09
CA MET A 28 -5.35 12.60 -7.40
C MET A 28 -6.50 13.59 -7.40
N ALA A 29 -7.34 13.57 -6.36
CA ALA A 29 -8.45 14.51 -6.23
C ALA A 29 -7.99 15.97 -6.07
N LEU A 30 -6.88 16.21 -5.35
CA LEU A 30 -6.28 17.55 -5.22
C LEU A 30 -5.78 18.09 -6.57
N GLU A 31 -5.29 17.21 -7.44
CA GLU A 31 -4.87 17.52 -8.81
C GLU A 31 -6.06 17.55 -9.80
N GLY A 32 -7.31 17.52 -9.31
CA GLY A 32 -8.51 17.55 -10.14
C GLY A 32 -8.78 16.27 -10.94
N GLN A 33 -8.09 15.18 -10.65
CA GLN A 33 -8.28 13.90 -11.34
C GLN A 33 -9.47 13.14 -10.76
N ILE A 34 -10.42 12.77 -11.63
CA ILE A 34 -11.61 12.01 -11.25
C ILE A 34 -11.36 10.53 -11.54
N VAL A 35 -10.92 9.79 -10.53
CA VAL A 35 -10.70 8.35 -10.62
C VAL A 35 -11.50 7.63 -9.53
N PRO A 36 -12.31 6.60 -9.87
CA PRO A 36 -13.04 5.85 -8.86
C PRO A 36 -12.10 5.24 -7.81
N LYS A 37 -12.41 5.46 -6.53
CA LYS A 37 -11.60 4.92 -5.42
C LYS A 37 -11.41 3.40 -5.48
N LYS A 38 -12.40 2.67 -5.99
CA LYS A 38 -12.30 1.22 -6.24
C LYS A 38 -11.17 0.87 -7.21
N ARG A 39 -10.98 1.67 -8.26
CA ARG A 39 -9.91 1.50 -9.25
C ARG A 39 -8.54 1.77 -8.64
N VAL A 40 -8.41 2.85 -7.85
CA VAL A 40 -7.18 3.15 -7.10
C VAL A 40 -6.82 1.99 -6.16
N ARG A 41 -7.81 1.44 -5.43
CA ARG A 41 -7.60 0.28 -4.56
C ARG A 41 -7.09 -0.94 -5.32
N GLN A 42 -7.67 -1.24 -6.50
CA GLN A 42 -7.21 -2.36 -7.33
C GLN A 42 -5.75 -2.20 -7.74
N ILE A 43 -5.36 -1.01 -8.20
CA ILE A 43 -3.97 -0.70 -8.58
C ILE A 43 -3.03 -0.88 -7.38
N VAL A 44 -3.37 -0.32 -6.22
CA VAL A 44 -2.57 -0.44 -5.00
C VAL A 44 -2.40 -1.91 -4.59
N VAL A 45 -3.47 -2.71 -4.64
CA VAL A 45 -3.41 -4.14 -4.30
C VAL A 45 -2.51 -4.89 -5.27
N SER A 46 -2.68 -4.70 -6.58
CA SER A 46 -1.85 -5.37 -7.60
C SER A 46 -0.37 -5.02 -7.44
N VAL A 47 -0.04 -3.75 -7.19
CA VAL A 47 1.35 -3.34 -6.96
C VAL A 47 1.91 -4.01 -5.69
N LEU A 48 1.16 -4.05 -4.59
CA LEU A 48 1.63 -4.72 -3.37
C LEU A 48 1.88 -6.23 -3.59
N GLU A 49 1.04 -6.89 -4.39
CA GLU A 49 1.21 -8.30 -4.76
C GLU A 49 2.42 -8.54 -5.68
N GLU A 50 2.68 -7.63 -6.63
CA GLU A 50 3.88 -7.65 -7.48
C GLU A 50 5.17 -7.52 -6.66
N TYR A 51 5.19 -6.59 -5.69
CA TYR A 51 6.34 -6.39 -4.81
C TYR A 51 6.59 -7.59 -3.88
N GLU A 52 5.53 -8.28 -3.43
CA GLU A 52 5.67 -9.55 -2.69
C GLU A 52 6.27 -10.67 -3.55
N SER A 53 5.95 -10.69 -4.85
CA SER A 53 6.34 -11.78 -5.76
C SER A 53 7.78 -11.67 -6.30
N GLN A 54 8.38 -10.49 -6.26
CA GLN A 54 9.71 -10.20 -6.85
C GLN A 54 10.89 -10.31 -5.86
N ASP A 55 10.76 -11.05 -4.76
CA ASP A 55 11.79 -11.18 -3.69
C ASP A 55 12.13 -9.85 -2.98
N GLY A 56 11.41 -8.79 -3.31
CA GLY A 56 11.47 -7.47 -2.69
C GLY A 56 10.65 -7.45 -1.41
N LYS A 57 11.11 -8.16 -0.37
CA LYS A 57 10.57 -8.20 1.00
C LYS A 57 9.72 -6.95 1.36
N LEU A 58 8.42 -6.99 1.06
CA LEU A 58 7.45 -6.32 1.90
C LEU A 58 7.49 -7.14 3.19
N VAL A 59 8.24 -6.68 4.18
CA VAL A 59 8.49 -7.42 5.42
C VAL A 59 7.16 -7.74 6.10
N VAL A 60 6.65 -8.93 5.80
CA VAL A 60 5.68 -9.68 6.59
C VAL A 60 6.20 -11.11 6.58
N ASN A 61 7.14 -11.35 7.48
CA ASN A 61 7.46 -12.70 7.93
C ASN A 61 6.14 -13.33 8.42
N GLN A 62 5.61 -14.27 7.65
CA GLN A 62 4.79 -15.34 8.20
C GLN A 62 5.75 -16.38 8.77
N GLN A 63 5.66 -16.66 10.07
CA GLN A 63 5.97 -17.97 10.64
C GLN A 63 5.72 -17.99 12.16
N PRO A 64 5.33 -19.15 12.71
CA PRO A 64 4.37 -20.16 12.24
C PRO A 64 2.98 -20.00 12.88
#